data_AF-L7S0D3-F1
#
_entry.id   AF-L7S0D3-F1
#
_cell.length_a   1.000
_cell.length_b   1.000
_cell.length_c   1.000
_cell.angle_alpha   90.00
_cell.angle_beta   90.00
_cell.angle_gamma   90.00
#
_symmetry.space_group_name_H-M   'P 1'
#
loop_
_entity.id
_entity.type
_entity.pdbx_description
1 polymer ?
#
loop_
_entity_poly.entity_id
_entity_poly.type
_entity_poly.pdbx_seq_one_letter_code
_entity_poly.pdbx_strand_id
1 'polypeptide(L)'
;GRHISPLNAQRWSYTRVTLLKDTPQVGKEGDVVLVNRNYAFNYLVPFGFARYTTRAELIGLTLQKDYKDALVNVRKASAMHLKNRLGDNTVLQFEVPAEAKGSDKVLTPILPIHII
;
A
#
# COMPACT_ATOMS: atom_id res chain seq x y z
N GLY A 1 -2.22 -54.62 23.17
CA GLY A 1 -1.91 -53.37 22.44
C GLY A 1 -3.03 -52.37 22.68
N ARG A 2 -2.72 -51.13 23.06
CA ARG A 2 -3.76 -50.11 23.25
C ARG A 2 -4.29 -49.68 21.89
N HIS A 3 -5.56 -49.98 21.65
CA HIS A 3 -6.32 -49.54 20.49
C HIS A 3 -6.61 -48.04 20.66
N ILE A 4 -6.01 -47.19 19.82
CA ILE A 4 -6.25 -45.75 19.83
C ILE A 4 -7.45 -45.53 18.90
N SER A 5 -8.61 -45.20 19.47
CA SER A 5 -9.84 -44.90 18.70
C SER A 5 -9.63 -43.71 17.74
N PRO A 6 -10.24 -43.70 16.55
CA PRO A 6 -10.16 -42.57 15.62
C PRO A 6 -11.13 -41.44 16.02
N LEU A 7 -11.13 -41.04 17.29
CA LEU A 7 -12.00 -39.99 17.81
C LEU A 7 -11.45 -38.57 17.56
N ASN A 8 -10.21 -38.46 17.09
CA ASN A 8 -9.56 -37.18 16.82
C ASN A 8 -9.39 -36.91 15.33
N ALA A 9 -10.42 -37.15 14.52
CA ALA A 9 -10.58 -36.44 13.25
C ALA A 9 -10.98 -34.99 13.55
N GLN A 10 -10.09 -34.29 14.26
CA GLN A 10 -10.31 -32.95 14.77
C GLN A 10 -10.25 -31.99 13.57
N ARG A 11 -11.43 -31.61 13.08
CA ARG A 11 -11.61 -30.57 12.05
C ARG A 11 -10.80 -29.35 12.49
N TRP A 12 -9.70 -29.04 11.80
CA TRP A 12 -8.82 -27.96 12.21
C TRP A 12 -9.61 -26.65 12.24
N SER A 13 -9.80 -26.11 13.44
CA SER A 13 -10.39 -24.80 13.64
C SER A 13 -9.31 -23.78 13.28
N TYR A 14 -9.58 -22.96 12.28
CA TYR A 14 -8.74 -21.83 11.93
C TYR A 14 -9.23 -20.56 12.64
N THR A 15 -8.29 -19.70 13.01
CA THR A 15 -8.58 -18.42 13.68
C THR A 15 -7.74 -17.31 13.07
N ARG A 16 -8.24 -16.09 13.12
CA ARG A 16 -7.50 -14.90 12.64
C ARG A 16 -6.69 -14.31 13.77
N VAL A 17 -5.42 -14.04 13.50
CA VAL A 17 -4.52 -13.37 14.41
C VAL A 17 -3.81 -12.23 13.70
N THR A 18 -3.54 -11.17 14.45
CA THR A 18 -2.72 -10.05 14.00
C THR A 18 -1.31 -10.27 14.52
N LEU A 19 -0.33 -10.33 13.62
CA LEU A 19 1.07 -10.50 13.98
C LEU A 19 1.61 -9.22 14.61
N LEU A 20 2.34 -9.37 15.72
CA LEU A 20 3.02 -8.29 16.43
C LEU A 20 4.52 -8.25 16.12
N LYS A 21 5.04 -9.29 15.47
CA LYS A 21 6.44 -9.41 15.07
C LYS A 21 6.51 -10.17 13.75
N ASP A 22 7.57 -9.91 13.00
CA ASP A 22 7.90 -10.71 11.82
C ASP A 22 8.06 -12.18 12.22
N THR A 23 7.20 -13.02 11.65
CA THR A 23 7.15 -14.44 11.97
C THR A 23 7.48 -15.24 10.70
N PRO A 24 8.61 -15.97 10.68
CA PRO A 24 9.03 -16.72 9.50
C PRO A 24 7.92 -17.66 9.02
N GLN A 25 7.67 -17.70 7.70
CA GLN A 25 6.64 -18.52 7.05
C GLN A 25 5.18 -18.18 7.39
N VAL A 26 4.92 -17.22 8.27
CA VAL A 26 3.55 -16.82 8.66
C VAL A 26 3.20 -15.44 8.08
N GLY A 27 4.07 -14.44 8.24
CA GLY A 27 3.83 -13.09 7.74
C GLY A 27 4.70 -12.02 8.40
N LYS A 28 4.46 -10.77 8.05
CA LYS A 28 5.15 -9.62 8.65
C LYS A 28 4.37 -9.05 9.83
N GLU A 29 5.05 -8.25 10.64
CA GLU A 29 4.42 -7.47 11.69
C GLU A 29 3.25 -6.63 11.12
N GLY A 30 2.10 -6.68 11.81
CA GLY A 30 0.88 -5.98 11.43
C GLY A 30 -0.05 -6.77 10.50
N ASP A 31 0.40 -7.87 9.91
CA ASP A 31 -0.44 -8.69 9.03
C ASP A 31 -1.53 -9.44 9.82
N VAL A 32 -2.72 -9.52 9.23
CA VAL A 32 -3.82 -10.36 9.72
C VAL A 32 -3.81 -11.68 8.95
N VAL A 33 -3.48 -12.76 9.65
CA VAL A 33 -3.28 -14.09 9.05
C VAL A 33 -4.27 -15.11 9.61
N LEU A 34 -4.68 -16.05 8.76
CA LEU A 34 -5.52 -17.17 9.15
C LEU A 34 -4.62 -18.37 9.51
N VAL A 35 -4.62 -18.77 10.77
CA VAL A 35 -3.75 -19.83 11.30
C VAL A 35 -4.56 -20.90 12.02
N ASN A 36 -3.97 -22.07 12.22
CA ASN A 36 -4.56 -23.11 13.05
C ASN A 36 -4.73 -22.58 14.50
N ARG A 37 -5.91 -22.78 15.08
CA ARG A 37 -6.24 -22.35 16.45
C ARG A 37 -5.26 -22.90 17.49
N ASN A 38 -4.81 -24.14 17.33
CA ASN A 38 -3.84 -24.74 18.26
C ASN A 38 -2.48 -24.05 18.15
N TYR A 39 -2.07 -23.66 16.94
CA TYR A 39 -0.81 -22.92 16.74
C TYR A 39 -0.88 -21.51 17.33
N ALA A 40 -2.02 -20.82 17.15
CA ALA A 40 -2.26 -19.54 17.81
C ALA A 40 -2.22 -19.65 19.34
N PHE A 41 -2.94 -20.62 19.89
CA PHE A 41 -3.09 -20.78 21.34
C PHE A 41 -1.82 -21.27 22.04
N ASN A 42 -1.08 -22.20 21.44
CA ASN A 42 0.11 -22.79 22.08
C ASN A 42 1.40 -21.99 21.83
N TYR A 43 1.48 -21.24 20.73
CA TYR A 43 2.74 -20.61 20.30
C TYR A 43 2.60 -19.11 20.02
N LEU A 44 1.74 -18.70 19.09
CA LEU A 44 1.79 -17.30 18.65
C LEU A 44 1.36 -16.31 19.74
N VAL A 45 0.29 -16.63 20.47
CA VAL A 45 -0.29 -15.72 21.48
C VAL A 45 0.52 -15.73 22.79
N PRO A 46 0.86 -16.89 23.41
CA PRO A 46 1.57 -16.90 24.68
C PRO A 46 2.98 -16.32 24.60
N PHE A 47 3.68 -16.51 23.47
CA PHE A 47 5.04 -16.00 23.27
C PHE A 47 5.05 -14.57 22.70
N GLY A 48 3.88 -13.94 22.51
CA GLY A 48 3.77 -12.55 22.07
C GLY A 48 4.17 -12.29 20.61
N PHE A 49 4.09 -13.30 19.74
CA PHE A 49 4.27 -13.14 18.30
C PHE A 49 3.01 -12.61 17.61
N ALA A 50 1.84 -12.91 18.16
CA ALA A 50 0.56 -12.47 17.62
C ALA A 50 -0.48 -12.26 18.72
N ARG A 51 -1.59 -11.65 18.35
CA ARG A 51 -2.79 -11.53 19.19
C ARG A 51 -4.03 -11.88 18.37
N TYR A 52 -5.09 -12.32 19.04
CA TYR A 52 -6.37 -12.57 18.36
C TYR A 52 -6.90 -11.27 17.74
N THR A 53 -7.26 -11.33 16.46
CA THR A 53 -7.80 -10.16 15.77
C THR A 53 -9.26 -9.96 16.18
N THR A 54 -9.60 -8.76 16.65
CA THR A 54 -10.97 -8.42 17.01
C THR A 54 -11.78 -7.98 15.78
N ARG A 55 -13.12 -8.05 15.86
CA ARG A 55 -13.99 -7.58 14.77
C ARG A 55 -13.82 -6.09 14.47
N ALA A 56 -13.63 -5.28 15.51
CA ALA A 56 -13.43 -3.83 15.36
C ALA A 56 -12.14 -3.53 14.57
N GLU A 57 -11.07 -4.28 14.81
CA GLU A 57 -9.81 -4.11 14.11
C GLU A 57 -9.89 -4.53 12.65
N LEU A 58 -10.60 -5.63 12.35
CA LEU A 58 -10.84 -6.02 10.96
C LEU A 58 -11.54 -4.89 10.19
N ILE A 59 -12.56 -4.27 10.79
CA ILE A 59 -13.29 -3.15 10.18
C ILE A 59 -12.38 -1.92 10.05
N GLY A 60 -11.57 -1.61 11.08
CA GLY A 60 -10.62 -0.51 11.03
C GLY A 60 -9.60 -0.66 9.89
N LEU A 61 -9.06 -1.86 9.71
CA LEU A 61 -8.10 -2.14 8.63
C LEU A 61 -8.73 -2.03 7.24
N THR A 62 -9.96 -2.51 7.06
CA THR A 62 -10.67 -2.36 5.79
C THR A 62 -10.94 -0.88 5.49
N LEU A 63 -11.43 -0.12 6.47
CA LEU A 63 -11.69 1.31 6.30
C LEU A 63 -10.43 2.10 5.95
N GLN A 64 -9.30 1.79 6.59
CA GLN A 64 -8.02 2.44 6.28
C GLN A 64 -7.54 2.14 4.86
N LYS A 65 -7.71 0.89 4.40
CA LYS A 65 -7.37 0.50 3.04
C LYS A 65 -8.24 1.25 2.03
N ASP A 66 -9.55 1.22 2.22
CA ASP A 66 -10.52 1.87 1.34
C ASP A 66 -10.25 3.38 1.27
N TYR A 67 -9.91 4.01 2.40
CA TYR A 67 -9.53 5.42 2.46
C TYR A 67 -8.26 5.72 1.62
N LYS A 68 -7.22 4.89 1.75
CA LYS A 68 -5.99 5.05 0.96
C LYS A 68 -6.25 4.87 -0.54
N ASP A 69 -7.04 3.87 -0.90
CA ASP A 69 -7.39 3.58 -2.30
C ASP A 69 -8.24 4.73 -2.88
N ALA A 70 -9.18 5.26 -2.11
CA ALA A 70 -9.95 6.45 -2.49
C ALA A 70 -9.04 7.67 -2.71
N LEU A 71 -8.09 7.92 -1.82
CA LEU A 71 -7.14 9.03 -1.96
C LEU A 71 -6.27 8.89 -3.22
N VAL A 72 -5.80 7.68 -3.52
CA VAL A 72 -5.03 7.38 -4.73
C VAL A 72 -5.89 7.61 -5.98
N ASN A 73 -7.15 7.19 -5.96
CA ASN A 73 -8.07 7.39 -7.08
C ASN A 73 -8.37 8.88 -7.31
N VAL A 74 -8.56 9.66 -6.25
CA VAL A 74 -8.71 11.12 -6.35
C VAL A 74 -7.47 11.77 -6.99
N ARG A 75 -6.27 11.37 -6.55
CA ARG A 75 -5.01 11.87 -7.15
C ARG A 75 -4.85 11.48 -8.61
N LYS A 76 -5.22 10.25 -8.97
CA LYS A 76 -5.21 9.80 -10.36
C LYS A 76 -6.20 10.60 -11.20
N ALA A 77 -7.42 10.79 -10.70
CA ALA A 77 -8.44 11.57 -11.38
C ALA A 77 -7.98 13.02 -11.60
N SER A 78 -7.43 13.69 -10.57
CA SER A 78 -6.92 15.05 -10.71
C SER A 78 -5.75 15.15 -11.70
N ALA A 79 -4.82 14.18 -11.70
CA ALA A 79 -3.75 14.10 -12.67
C ALA A 79 -4.26 13.90 -14.11
N MET A 80 -5.28 13.05 -14.30
CA MET A 80 -5.92 12.85 -15.61
C MET A 80 -6.63 14.12 -16.08
N HIS A 81 -7.31 14.84 -15.17
CA HIS A 81 -7.90 16.14 -15.49
C HIS A 81 -6.84 17.17 -15.90
N LEU A 82 -5.69 17.22 -15.22
CA LEU A 82 -4.57 18.09 -15.60
C LEU A 82 -4.00 17.72 -16.96
N LYS A 83 -3.79 16.42 -17.22
CA LYS A 83 -3.32 15.92 -18.52
C LYS A 83 -4.24 16.37 -19.65
N ASN A 84 -5.56 16.22 -19.49
CA ASN A 84 -6.52 16.64 -20.51
C ASN A 84 -6.50 18.16 -20.74
N ARG A 85 -6.27 18.96 -19.69
CA ARG A 85 -6.14 20.42 -19.83
C ARG A 85 -4.88 20.87 -20.58
N LEU A 86 -3.77 20.15 -20.42
CA LEU A 86 -2.45 20.51 -20.97
C LEU A 86 -2.12 19.81 -22.30
N GLY A 87 -2.77 18.68 -22.59
CA GLY A 87 -2.33 17.73 -23.62
C GLY A 87 -2.82 18.02 -25.03
N ASP A 88 -3.95 18.70 -25.22
CA ASP A 88 -4.63 18.64 -26.51
C ASP A 88 -4.11 19.62 -27.57
N ASN A 89 -3.40 20.70 -27.18
CA ASN A 89 -2.63 21.60 -28.08
C ASN A 89 -2.03 22.83 -27.35
N THR A 90 -1.65 22.71 -26.07
CA THR A 90 -1.14 23.86 -25.32
C THR A 90 0.28 24.22 -25.78
N VAL A 91 0.39 25.23 -26.65
CA VAL A 91 1.67 25.82 -27.03
C VAL A 91 2.07 26.86 -25.99
N LEU A 92 3.18 26.64 -25.29
CA LEU A 92 3.75 27.61 -24.37
C LEU A 92 4.73 28.50 -25.14
N GLN A 93 4.50 29.81 -25.10
CA GLN A 93 5.41 30.81 -25.66
C GLN A 93 6.31 31.34 -24.55
N PHE A 94 7.62 31.29 -24.77
CA PHE A 94 8.62 31.82 -23.85
C PHE A 94 9.38 32.94 -24.55
N GLU A 95 9.47 34.10 -23.90
CA GLU A 95 10.31 35.21 -24.37
C GLU A 95 11.66 35.14 -23.67
N VAL A 96 12.74 35.01 -24.45
CA VAL A 96 14.11 34.98 -23.91
C VAL A 96 14.96 36.02 -24.65
N PRO A 97 15.73 36.86 -23.93
CA PRO A 97 16.57 37.86 -24.56
C PRO A 97 17.65 37.21 -25.45
N ALA A 98 17.81 37.79 -26.64
CA ALA A 98 18.85 37.40 -27.59
C ALA A 98 20.24 37.91 -27.15
N GLU A 99 21.29 37.18 -27.51
CA GLU A 99 22.69 37.50 -27.17
C GLU A 99 23.15 38.83 -27.82
N ALA A 100 22.62 39.16 -29.00
CA ALA A 100 22.87 40.42 -29.71
C ALA A 100 21.67 40.81 -30.59
N LYS A 101 21.60 42.10 -30.99
CA LYS A 101 20.51 42.63 -31.83
C LYS A 101 20.52 41.94 -33.21
N GLY A 102 19.56 41.05 -33.47
CA GLY A 102 19.45 40.28 -34.72
C GLY A 102 20.15 38.92 -34.72
N SER A 103 20.58 38.43 -33.55
CA SER A 103 21.18 37.09 -33.38
C SER A 103 20.12 36.02 -33.10
N ASP A 104 20.22 34.88 -33.77
CA ASP A 104 19.42 33.66 -33.52
C ASP A 104 19.84 32.90 -32.25
N LYS A 105 20.94 33.30 -31.62
CA LYS A 105 21.44 32.72 -30.37
C LYS A 105 20.84 33.42 -29.16
N VAL A 106 20.36 32.61 -28.23
CA VAL A 106 19.77 33.03 -26.95
C VAL A 106 20.89 33.35 -25.95
N LEU A 107 20.74 34.44 -25.17
CA LEU A 107 21.73 34.88 -24.19
C LEU A 107 21.94 33.85 -23.07
N THR A 108 20.89 33.12 -22.68
CA THR A 108 20.91 32.10 -21.63
C THR A 108 20.19 30.83 -22.08
N PRO A 109 20.72 29.63 -21.76
CA PRO A 109 20.05 28.38 -22.07
C PRO A 109 18.72 28.25 -21.31
N ILE A 110 17.71 27.64 -21.95
CA ILE A 110 16.42 27.36 -21.30
C ILE A 110 16.63 26.24 -20.28
N LEU A 111 16.64 26.61 -19.01
CA LEU A 111 16.67 25.69 -17.88
C LEU A 111 15.27 25.07 -17.58
N PRO A 112 15.21 23.89 -16.93
CA PRO A 112 13.96 23.25 -16.55
C PRO A 112 13.04 24.12 -15.69
N ILE A 113 13.59 25.04 -14.88
CA ILE A 113 12.80 25.96 -14.04
C ILE A 113 11.95 26.94 -14.86
N HIS A 114 12.25 27.13 -16.14
CA HIS A 114 11.44 27.95 -17.03
C HIS A 114 10.23 27.19 -17.61
N ILE A 115 10.14 25.87 -17.40
CA ILE A 115 9.13 24.98 -18.00
C ILE A 115 8.16 24.42 -16.94
N ILE A 116 8.53 24.48 -15.65
CA ILE A 116 7.77 23.95 -14.49
C ILE A 116 6.99 25.09 -13.83
#